data_AF-A0A2D4HZ83-F1
#
_entry.id   AF-A0A2D4HZ83-F1
#
_cell.length_a   1.000
_cell.length_b   1.000
_cell.length_c   1.000
_cell.angle_alpha   90.00
_cell.angle_beta   90.00
_cell.angle_gamma   90.00
#
_symmetry.space_group_name_H-M   'P 1'
#
loop_
_entity.id
_entity.type
_entity.pdbx_description
1 polymer ?
#
loop_
_entity_poly.entity_id
_entity_poly.type
_entity_poly.pdbx_seq_one_letter_code
_entity_poly.pdbx_strand_id
1 'polypeptide(L)'
;LPLKSVRRLQLVQNAAARAIMGAPRCTHVSPILHELHWLPVGLRMPFKVLVIIFKAIHGLGPGYLQDRILPHSSQRPVRSHRLGLLQVPSAKQCRLAGPWGRAFSV
;
A
#
# COMPACT_ATOMS: atom_id res chain seq x y z
N LEU A 1 -9.70 -5.15 -3.24
CA LEU A 1 -10.48 -5.33 -4.48
C LEU A 1 -10.60 -6.82 -4.77
N PRO A 2 -11.79 -7.37 -5.06
CA PRO A 2 -11.92 -8.78 -5.45
C PRO A 2 -11.11 -9.04 -6.72
N LEU A 3 -10.36 -10.16 -6.78
CA LEU A 3 -9.41 -10.47 -7.86
C LEU A 3 -10.02 -10.35 -9.27
N LYS A 4 -11.31 -10.70 -9.41
CA LYS A 4 -12.08 -10.59 -10.66
C LYS A 4 -12.15 -9.15 -11.20
N SER A 5 -12.21 -8.15 -10.32
CA SER A 5 -12.24 -6.72 -10.72
C SER A 5 -10.87 -6.19 -11.14
N VAL A 6 -9.79 -6.71 -10.55
CA VAL A 6 -8.41 -6.27 -10.83
C VAL A 6 -8.02 -6.55 -12.27
N ARG A 7 -8.38 -7.72 -12.81
CA ARG A 7 -8.08 -8.08 -14.21
C ARG A 7 -8.71 -7.10 -15.20
N ARG A 8 -9.99 -6.74 -15.01
CA ARG A 8 -10.69 -5.79 -15.89
C ARG A 8 -10.04 -4.41 -15.85
N LEU A 9 -9.70 -3.93 -14.66
CA LEU A 9 -9.02 -2.64 -14.49
C LEU A 9 -7.61 -2.65 -15.10
N GLN A 10 -6.89 -3.77 -15.02
CA GLN A 10 -5.57 -3.89 -15.66
C GLN A 10 -5.70 -3.80 -17.18
N LEU A 11 -6.72 -4.42 -17.79
CA LEU A 11 -6.96 -4.30 -19.23
C LEU A 11 -7.25 -2.85 -19.65
N VAL A 12 -8.05 -2.12 -18.87
CA VAL A 12 -8.32 -0.70 -19.10
C VAL A 12 -7.03 0.12 -18.99
N GLN A 13 -6.22 -0.11 -17.95
CA GLN A 13 -4.92 0.57 -17.79
C GLN A 13 -4.00 0.28 -18.99
N ASN A 14 -3.92 -0.98 -19.42
CA ASN A 14 -3.07 -1.39 -20.53
C ASN A 14 -3.51 -0.74 -21.85
N ALA A 15 -4.82 -0.67 -22.10
CA ALA A 15 -5.37 0.02 -23.27
C ALA A 15 -5.07 1.52 -23.24
N ALA A 16 -5.25 2.18 -22.09
CA ALA A 16 -4.94 3.59 -21.91
C ALA A 16 -3.45 3.88 -22.11
N ALA A 17 -2.57 3.04 -21.54
CA ALA A 17 -1.13 3.19 -21.67
C ALA A 17 -0.67 3.12 -23.15
N ARG A 18 -1.23 2.18 -23.92
CA ARG A 18 -0.96 2.07 -25.36
C ARG A 18 -1.49 3.25 -26.14
N ALA A 19 -2.69 3.73 -25.82
CA ALA A 19 -3.30 4.88 -26.49
C ALA A 19 -2.45 6.15 -26.29
N ILE A 20 -1.91 6.37 -25.09
CA ILE A 20 -1.04 7.52 -24.78
C ILE A 20 0.29 7.43 -25.54
N MET A 21 0.90 6.25 -25.57
CA MET A 21 2.19 6.05 -26.28
C MET A 21 2.04 5.85 -27.79
N GLY A 22 0.81 5.87 -28.34
CA GLY A 22 0.56 5.56 -29.75
C GLY A 22 1.00 4.14 -30.15
N ALA A 23 1.07 3.21 -29.20
CA ALA A 23 1.66 1.90 -29.39
C ALA A 23 0.67 0.91 -30.05
N PRO A 24 1.12 0.04 -30.96
CA PRO A 24 0.28 -1.01 -31.55
C PRO A 24 -0.42 -1.89 -30.50
N ARG A 25 -1.59 -2.45 -30.84
CA ARG A 25 -2.41 -3.27 -29.93
C ARG A 25 -1.66 -4.44 -29.30
N CYS A 26 -0.74 -5.06 -30.05
CA CYS A 26 0.00 -6.25 -29.64
C CYS A 26 1.31 -5.94 -28.92
N THR A 27 1.62 -4.67 -28.66
CA THR A 27 2.83 -4.30 -27.94
C THR A 27 2.84 -4.85 -26.52
N HIS A 28 4.04 -5.24 -26.08
CA HIS A 28 4.27 -5.64 -24.71
C HIS A 28 4.05 -4.43 -23.79
N VAL A 29 3.18 -4.57 -22.81
CA VAL A 29 2.72 -3.43 -21.99
C VAL A 29 3.67 -3.07 -20.85
N SER A 30 4.49 -4.01 -20.38
CA SER A 30 5.42 -3.79 -19.28
C SER A 30 6.44 -2.66 -19.53
N PRO A 31 7.13 -2.55 -20.69
CA PRO A 31 8.03 -1.43 -20.96
C PRO A 31 7.27 -0.09 -21.04
N ILE A 32 6.07 -0.09 -21.63
CA ILE A 32 5.21 1.09 -21.72
C ILE A 32 4.83 1.60 -20.34
N LEU A 33 4.42 0.70 -19.44
CA LEU A 33 4.11 1.06 -18.06
C LEU A 33 5.33 1.59 -17.31
N HIS A 34 6.52 1.04 -17.57
CA HIS A 34 7.76 1.53 -16.98
C HIS A 34 8.10 2.95 -17.45
N GLU A 35 8.04 3.22 -18.76
CA GLU A 35 8.27 4.56 -19.33
C GLU A 35 7.26 5.59 -18.80
N LEU A 36 5.99 5.21 -18.67
CA LEU A 36 4.95 6.05 -18.07
C LEU A 36 5.05 6.16 -16.54
N HIS A 37 5.94 5.40 -15.89
CA HIS A 37 6.04 5.28 -14.43
C HIS A 37 4.72 4.80 -13.78
N TRP A 38 3.94 3.99 -14.50
CA TRP A 38 2.64 3.50 -14.06
C TRP A 38 2.75 2.14 -13.38
N LEU A 39 2.35 2.07 -12.11
CA LEU A 39 2.23 0.78 -11.41
C LEU A 39 1.05 -0.04 -11.96
N PRO A 40 1.22 -1.36 -12.17
CA PRO A 40 0.11 -2.28 -12.43
C PRO A 40 -0.97 -2.17 -11.35
N VAL A 41 -2.24 -2.25 -11.74
CA VAL A 41 -3.40 -2.09 -10.85
C VAL A 41 -3.32 -3.01 -9.64
N GLY A 42 -2.88 -4.26 -9.83
CA GLY A 42 -2.73 -5.23 -8.74
C GLY A 42 -1.75 -4.78 -7.65
N LEU A 43 -0.73 -3.98 -8.01
CA LEU A 43 0.29 -3.49 -7.10
C LEU A 43 -0.06 -2.13 -6.47
N ARG A 44 -1.04 -1.40 -7.01
CA ARG A 44 -1.41 -0.07 -6.49
C ARG A 44 -1.95 -0.11 -5.06
N MET A 45 -2.73 -1.13 -4.73
CA MET A 45 -3.27 -1.31 -3.38
C MET A 45 -2.17 -1.56 -2.33
N PRO A 46 -1.31 -2.59 -2.48
CA PRO A 46 -0.23 -2.80 -1.52
C PRO A 46 0.73 -1.62 -1.49
N PHE A 47 1.08 -1.02 -2.63
CA PHE A 47 1.94 0.17 -2.67
C PHE A 47 1.37 1.33 -1.83
N LYS A 48 0.08 1.65 -1.97
CA LYS A 48 -0.56 2.68 -1.13
C LYS A 48 -0.47 2.37 0.35
N VAL A 49 -0.73 1.12 0.74
CA VAL A 49 -0.65 0.69 2.14
C VAL A 49 0.79 0.84 2.67
N LEU A 50 1.79 0.39 1.90
CA LEU A 50 3.19 0.53 2.26
C LEU A 50 3.61 2.00 2.42
N VAL A 51 3.18 2.89 1.52
CA VAL A 51 3.49 4.32 1.61
C VAL A 51 2.85 4.95 2.85
N ILE A 52 1.61 4.57 3.20
CA ILE A 52 0.96 5.05 4.42
C ILE A 52 1.73 4.60 5.67
N ILE A 53 2.10 3.32 5.72
CA ILE A 53 2.90 2.76 6.83
C ILE A 53 4.24 3.48 6.94
N PHE A 54 4.95 3.64 5.82
CA PHE A 54 6.23 4.32 5.77
C PHE A 54 6.13 5.75 6.32
N LYS A 55 5.12 6.51 5.86
CA LYS A 55 4.89 7.87 6.34
C LYS A 55 4.56 7.91 7.83
N ALA A 56 3.75 6.98 8.33
CA ALA A 56 3.41 6.89 9.75
C ALA A 56 4.65 6.65 10.62
N ILE A 57 5.54 5.73 10.23
CA ILE A 57 6.77 5.41 10.98
C ILE A 57 7.74 6.60 11.00
N HIS A 58 7.79 7.40 9.93
CA HIS A 58 8.71 8.54 9.81
C HIS A 58 8.10 9.88 10.29
N GLY A 59 6.98 9.87 11.00
CA GLY A 59 6.37 11.08 11.54
C GLY A 59 5.67 11.98 10.52
N LEU A 60 5.56 11.56 9.26
CA LEU A 60 4.91 12.30 8.17
C LEU A 60 3.43 11.91 7.98
N GLY A 61 2.97 10.89 8.70
CA GLY A 61 1.59 10.42 8.69
C GLY A 61 0.72 11.17 9.72
N PRO A 62 -0.60 10.95 9.72
CA PRO A 62 -1.47 11.49 10.76
C PRO A 62 -1.16 10.85 12.13
N GLY A 63 -1.23 11.64 13.21
CA GLY A 63 -0.80 11.21 14.56
C GLY A 63 -1.43 9.90 15.02
N TYR A 64 -2.73 9.72 14.79
CA TYR A 64 -3.44 8.49 15.17
C TYR A 64 -2.90 7.21 14.50
N LEU A 65 -2.24 7.31 13.34
CA LEU A 65 -1.57 6.16 12.71
C LEU A 65 -0.18 5.94 13.30
N GLN A 66 0.55 7.02 13.63
CA GLN A 66 1.87 6.93 14.25
C GLN A 66 1.80 6.18 15.59
N ASP A 67 0.78 6.50 16.41
CA ASP A 67 0.56 5.88 17.72
C ASP A 67 0.19 4.38 17.63
N ARG A 68 -0.26 3.92 16.45
CA ARG A 68 -0.79 2.57 16.24
C ARG A 68 0.14 1.68 15.41
N ILE A 69 0.91 2.27 14.51
CA ILE A 69 1.82 1.55 13.61
C ILE A 69 3.22 1.65 14.21
N LEU A 70 3.56 0.66 15.02
CA LEU A 70 4.86 0.61 15.70
C LEU A 70 5.79 -0.41 15.02
N PRO A 71 7.07 -0.06 14.81
CA PRO A 71 8.07 -1.02 14.34
C PRO A 71 8.26 -2.12 15.38
N HIS A 72 8.50 -3.34 14.91
CA HIS A 72 8.78 -4.47 15.80
C HIS A 72 10.14 -4.29 16.47
N SER A 73 10.15 -4.06 17.78
CA SER A 73 11.36 -4.01 18.60
C SER A 73 11.59 -5.35 19.30
N SER A 74 12.66 -6.06 18.98
CA SER A 74 13.12 -7.24 19.73
C SER A 74 14.27 -6.86 20.67
N GLN A 75 14.24 -7.34 21.91
CA GLN A 75 15.32 -7.09 22.88
C GLN A 75 16.64 -7.80 22.49
N ARG A 76 16.57 -8.79 21.61
CA ARG A 76 17.72 -9.55 21.10
C ARG A 76 17.85 -9.33 19.59
N PRO A 77 19.06 -9.31 19.02
CA PRO A 77 19.26 -9.20 17.59
C PRO A 77 18.83 -10.50 16.91
N VAL A 78 17.64 -10.50 16.29
CA VAL A 78 17.11 -11.65 15.53
C VAL A 78 17.28 -11.38 14.03
N ARG A 79 17.48 -12.42 13.22
CA ARG A 79 17.58 -12.31 11.75
C ARG A 79 16.41 -11.54 11.11
N SER A 80 15.22 -11.62 11.71
CA SER A 80 14.01 -10.93 11.25
C SER A 80 14.04 -9.41 11.45
N HIS A 81 14.98 -8.86 12.24
CA HIS A 81 15.08 -7.42 12.48
C HIS A 81 15.32 -6.62 11.18
N ARG A 82 16.00 -7.21 10.20
CA ARG A 82 16.25 -6.58 8.89
C ARG A 82 15.02 -6.52 7.97
N LEU A 83 13.93 -7.20 8.32
CA LEU A 83 12.73 -7.29 7.48
C LEU A 83 11.77 -6.11 7.66
N GLY A 84 12.03 -5.19 8.60
CA GLY A 84 11.18 -4.01 8.83
C GLY A 84 9.75 -4.38 9.25
N LEU A 85 9.60 -5.44 10.05
CA LEU A 85 8.30 -5.93 10.48
C LEU A 85 7.60 -4.94 11.43
N LEU A 86 6.28 -4.91 11.36
CA LEU A 86 5.44 -4.17 12.30
C LEU A 86 5.09 -5.03 13.51
N GLN A 87 4.90 -4.38 14.66
CA GLN A 87 4.39 -5.04 15.84
C GLN A 87 2.92 -5.43 15.63
N VAL A 88 2.56 -6.66 16.02
CA VAL A 88 1.15 -7.09 16.01
C VAL A 88 0.46 -6.49 17.24
N PRO A 89 -0.60 -5.68 17.07
CA PRO A 89 -1.33 -5.11 18.20
C PRO A 89 -2.04 -6.19 19.00
N SER A 90 -2.07 -6.02 20.33
CA SER A 90 -2.83 -6.89 21.23
C SER A 90 -4.33 -6.74 20.98
N ALA A 91 -5.12 -7.77 21.29
CA ALA A 91 -6.58 -7.72 21.22
C ALA A 91 -7.20 -6.52 21.96
N LYS A 92 -6.56 -6.04 23.05
CA LYS A 92 -6.99 -4.83 23.77
C LYS A 92 -6.78 -3.55 22.94
N GLN A 93 -5.70 -3.47 22.17
CA GLN A 93 -5.33 -2.34 21.31
C GLN A 93 -6.14 -2.32 20.01
N CYS A 94 -6.58 -3.49 19.53
CA CYS A 94 -7.47 -3.63 18.38
C CYS A 94 -8.92 -3.23 18.67
N ARG A 95 -9.31 -3.07 19.95
CA ARG A 95 -10.60 -2.49 20.30
C ARG A 95 -10.57 -1.01 19.93
N LEU A 96 -11.14 -0.71 18.77
CA LEU A 96 -11.57 0.64 18.43
C LEU A 96 -12.48 1.11 19.56
N ALA A 97 -12.31 2.35 20.01
CA ALA A 97 -13.31 2.99 20.85
C ALA A 97 -14.67 2.80 20.14
N GLY A 98 -15.71 2.45 20.90
CA GLY A 98 -17.03 2.12 20.34
C GLY A 98 -17.57 3.21 19.39
N PRO A 99 -18.69 2.97 18.69
CA PRO A 99 -19.17 3.68 17.50
C PRO A 99 -19.20 5.22 17.52
N TRP A 100 -19.05 5.82 18.71
CA TRP A 100 -19.13 7.25 19.01
C TRP A 100 -17.77 7.92 19.21
N GLY A 101 -16.68 7.16 19.30
CA GLY A 101 -15.32 7.69 19.32
C GLY A 101 -14.86 7.99 17.90
N ARG A 102 -14.98 9.25 17.46
CA ARG A 102 -14.40 9.68 16.17
C ARG A 102 -12.88 9.46 16.22
N ALA A 103 -12.43 8.33 15.67
CA ALA A 103 -11.02 7.97 15.55
C ALA A 103 -10.28 8.80 14.48
N PHE A 104 -11.03 9.52 13.64
CA PHE A 104 -10.54 10.35 12.54
C PHE A 104 -10.85 11.83 12.85
N SER A 105 -10.20 12.41 13.86
CA SER A 105 -10.13 13.87 13.96
C SER A 105 -8.73 14.28 13.51
N VAL A 106 -8.69 15.15 12.51
CA VAL A 106 -7.52 15.98 12.17
C VAL A 106 -7.55 17.20 13.07
#